data_AF-A0A352XLM2-F1
#
_entry.id   AF-A0A352XLM2-F1
#
_cell.length_a   1.000
_cell.length_b   1.000
_cell.length_c   1.000
_cell.angle_alpha   90.00
_cell.angle_beta   90.00
_cell.angle_gamma   90.00
#
_symmetry.space_group_name_H-M   'P 1'
#
loop_
_entity.id
_entity.type
_entity.pdbx_description
1 polymer ?
#
loop_
_entity_poly.entity_id
_entity_poly.type
_entity_poly.pdbx_seq_one_letter_code
_entity_poly.pdbx_strand_id
1 'polypeptide(L)'
;MKRKLPRWQRGMTLVEILVVIAITAVLVSTVIVGIGRSKAKVRQVTCLNNMRQIGIGLQIFADDNNGVYPETSHTAAQGQSWIYALEEYLEDFENVRICPADPKAKERRAMQGTSYILNSFVFVPSFDAFGEPDGPSYNRPALLPQPTQTILLFCCSDDVGVRAGDDHTHSDNWTNWAAVRRDIAPDRHLRKGTSGLEGSSNYLFADGHVETWTAQDVKKRIESGNNIAAIPGIL
;
A
#
# COMPACT_ATOMS: atom_id res chain seq x y z
N MET A 1 -12.90 -56.74 -43.40
CA MET A 1 -12.91 -57.28 -42.03
C MET A 1 -12.96 -56.11 -41.04
N LYS A 2 -14.10 -55.87 -40.36
CA LYS A 2 -14.22 -54.80 -39.33
C LYS A 2 -14.19 -55.43 -37.93
N ARG A 3 -13.07 -55.27 -37.20
CA ARG A 3 -12.96 -55.70 -35.80
C ARG A 3 -13.80 -54.77 -34.92
N LYS A 4 -14.87 -55.28 -34.31
CA LYS A 4 -15.62 -54.57 -33.26
C LYS A 4 -14.76 -54.59 -31.98
N LEU A 5 -14.31 -53.43 -31.53
CA LEU A 5 -13.62 -53.30 -30.25
C LEU A 5 -14.62 -53.58 -29.10
N PRO A 6 -14.28 -54.39 -28.08
CA PRO A 6 -15.17 -54.67 -26.97
C PRO A 6 -15.41 -53.38 -26.17
N ARG A 7 -16.68 -52.97 -26.03
CA ARG A 7 -17.09 -51.92 -25.11
C ARG A 7 -17.01 -52.48 -23.69
N TRP A 8 -16.04 -52.02 -22.91
CA TRP A 8 -15.96 -52.27 -21.48
C TRP A 8 -17.09 -51.51 -20.77
N GLN A 9 -18.29 -52.09 -20.70
CA GLN A 9 -19.36 -51.57 -19.87
C GLN A 9 -19.14 -52.06 -18.43
N ARG A 10 -18.25 -51.39 -17.70
CA ARG A 10 -18.22 -51.45 -16.23
C ARG A 10 -19.06 -50.29 -15.72
N GLY A 11 -20.24 -50.59 -15.16
CA GLY A 11 -21.03 -49.61 -14.43
C GLY A 11 -20.40 -49.38 -13.06
N MET A 12 -20.27 -48.12 -12.63
CA MET A 12 -19.87 -47.83 -11.26
C MET A 12 -20.97 -48.29 -10.29
N THR A 13 -20.55 -48.92 -9.21
CA THR A 13 -21.41 -49.28 -8.10
C THR A 13 -21.76 -48.03 -7.28
N LEU A 14 -22.90 -48.10 -6.57
CA LEU A 14 -23.33 -47.04 -5.67
C LEU A 14 -22.27 -46.74 -4.58
N VAL A 15 -21.56 -47.78 -4.13
CA VAL A 15 -20.48 -47.65 -3.13
C VAL A 15 -19.28 -46.90 -3.70
N GLU A 16 -18.87 -47.18 -4.94
CA GLU A 16 -17.75 -46.47 -5.59
C GLU A 16 -18.03 -44.97 -5.72
N ILE A 17 -19.24 -44.60 -6.12
CA ILE A 17 -19.63 -43.18 -6.20
C ILE A 17 -19.63 -42.56 -4.80
N LEU A 18 -20.15 -43.27 -3.79
CA LEU A 18 -20.24 -42.77 -2.41
C LEU A 18 -18.85 -42.53 -1.78
N VAL A 19 -17.90 -43.42 -2.04
CA VAL A 19 -16.50 -43.24 -1.58
C VAL A 19 -15.84 -42.06 -2.28
N VAL A 20 -16.05 -41.90 -3.59
CA VAL A 20 -15.47 -40.78 -4.34
C VAL A 20 -15.99 -39.45 -3.82
N ILE A 21 -17.31 -39.31 -3.66
CA ILE A 21 -17.88 -38.06 -3.14
C ILE A 21 -17.38 -37.76 -1.73
N ALA A 22 -17.26 -38.79 -0.86
CA ALA A 22 -16.74 -38.64 0.48
C ALA A 22 -15.29 -38.14 0.49
N ILE A 23 -14.42 -38.72 -0.35
CA ILE A 23 -13.03 -38.28 -0.49
C ILE A 23 -12.96 -36.85 -1.03
N THR A 24 -13.71 -36.51 -2.09
CA THR A 24 -13.74 -35.14 -2.61
C THR A 24 -14.26 -34.13 -1.59
N ALA A 25 -15.26 -34.49 -0.78
CA ALA A 25 -15.79 -33.62 0.27
C ALA A 25 -14.72 -33.30 1.32
N VAL A 26 -13.93 -34.30 1.75
CA VAL A 26 -12.82 -34.11 2.67
C VAL A 26 -11.75 -33.21 2.04
N LEU A 27 -11.34 -33.47 0.80
CA LEU A 27 -10.32 -32.67 0.11
C LEU A 27 -10.74 -31.20 -0.05
N VAL A 28 -11.94 -30.96 -0.58
CA VAL A 28 -12.48 -29.60 -0.78
C VAL A 28 -12.59 -28.85 0.55
N SER A 29 -12.97 -29.53 1.64
CA SER A 29 -13.06 -28.90 2.97
C SER A 29 -11.73 -28.30 3.43
N THR A 30 -10.61 -29.00 3.18
CA THR A 30 -9.27 -28.52 3.58
C THR A 30 -8.77 -27.37 2.71
N VAL A 31 -9.08 -27.38 1.40
CA VAL A 31 -8.68 -26.33 0.45
C VAL A 31 -9.36 -25.00 0.78
N ILE A 32 -10.65 -25.02 1.13
CA ILE A 32 -11.43 -23.81 1.44
C ILE A 32 -10.82 -23.01 2.60
N VAL A 33 -10.36 -23.68 3.66
CA VAL A 33 -9.78 -23.02 4.85
C VAL A 33 -8.45 -22.30 4.51
N GLY A 34 -7.68 -22.80 3.54
CA GLY A 34 -6.39 -22.22 3.13
C GLY A 34 -6.49 -20.97 2.24
N ILE A 35 -7.56 -20.84 1.46
CA ILE A 35 -7.69 -19.80 0.42
C ILE A 35 -7.70 -18.38 1.00
N GLY A 36 -8.33 -18.18 2.17
CA GLY A 36 -8.44 -16.84 2.78
C GLY A 36 -7.08 -16.21 3.08
N ARG A 37 -6.16 -16.98 3.67
CA ARG A 37 -4.80 -16.52 3.99
C ARG A 37 -3.97 -16.26 2.72
N SER A 38 -4.11 -17.14 1.72
CA SER A 38 -3.44 -16.97 0.42
C SER A 38 -3.89 -15.67 -0.27
N LYS A 39 -5.20 -15.39 -0.34
CA LYS A 39 -5.74 -14.15 -0.92
C LYS A 39 -5.22 -12.90 -0.20
N ALA A 40 -5.16 -12.91 1.13
CA ALA A 40 -4.63 -11.79 1.89
C ALA A 40 -3.15 -11.55 1.59
N LYS A 41 -2.34 -12.62 1.44
CA LYS A 41 -0.94 -12.51 1.05
C LYS A 41 -0.76 -12.00 -0.38
N VAL A 42 -1.59 -12.45 -1.32
CA VAL A 42 -1.59 -11.93 -2.70
C VAL A 42 -1.85 -10.42 -2.70
N ARG A 43 -2.87 -9.96 -1.98
CA ARG A 43 -3.15 -8.51 -1.86
C ARG A 43 -1.96 -7.73 -1.29
N GLN A 44 -1.27 -8.27 -0.28
CA GLN A 44 -0.06 -7.66 0.26
C GLN A 44 1.05 -7.54 -0.78
N VAL A 45 1.31 -8.62 -1.53
CA VAL A 45 2.36 -8.65 -2.55
C VAL A 45 2.02 -7.71 -3.72
N THR A 46 0.76 -7.67 -4.14
CA THR A 46 0.29 -6.71 -5.15
C THR A 46 0.45 -5.27 -4.66
N CYS A 47 0.07 -4.97 -3.40
CA CYS A 47 0.30 -3.64 -2.81
C CYS A 47 1.78 -3.25 -2.82
N LEU A 48 2.67 -4.18 -2.48
CA LEU A 48 4.11 -3.97 -2.50
C LEU A 48 4.61 -3.69 -3.93
N ASN A 49 4.11 -4.44 -4.91
CA ASN A 49 4.45 -4.22 -6.32
C ASN A 49 3.92 -2.88 -6.86
N ASN A 50 2.73 -2.46 -6.43
CA ASN A 50 2.19 -1.14 -6.76
C ASN A 50 3.11 -0.04 -6.21
N MET A 51 3.52 -0.12 -4.94
CA MET A 51 4.47 0.84 -4.36
C MET A 51 5.81 0.88 -5.11
N ARG A 52 6.34 -0.27 -5.56
CA ARG A 52 7.56 -0.30 -6.38
C ARG A 52 7.37 0.39 -7.73
N GLN A 53 6.27 0.13 -8.42
CA GLN A 53 5.95 0.80 -9.68
C GLN A 53 5.82 2.31 -9.49
N ILE A 54 5.15 2.73 -8.41
CA ILE A 54 5.04 4.14 -8.02
C ILE A 54 6.44 4.73 -7.74
N GLY A 55 7.30 4.03 -7.01
CA GLY A 55 8.67 4.47 -6.74
C GLY A 55 9.48 4.68 -8.01
N ILE A 56 9.36 3.78 -8.99
CA ILE A 56 9.97 3.95 -10.32
C ILE A 56 9.38 5.17 -11.03
N GLY A 57 8.04 5.30 -11.03
CA GLY A 57 7.35 6.44 -11.65
C GLY A 57 7.75 7.77 -11.03
N LEU A 58 7.95 7.83 -9.70
CA LEU A 58 8.45 9.03 -9.01
C LEU A 58 9.84 9.44 -9.46
N GLN A 59 10.75 8.49 -9.67
CA GLN A 59 12.11 8.79 -10.16
C GLN A 59 12.08 9.31 -11.60
N ILE A 60 11.35 8.63 -12.48
CA ILE A 60 11.23 9.06 -13.89
C ILE A 60 10.56 10.44 -13.97
N PHE A 61 9.49 10.65 -13.20
CA PHE A 61 8.85 11.96 -13.11
C PHE A 61 9.83 13.04 -12.65
N ALA A 62 10.62 12.79 -11.61
CA ALA A 62 11.58 13.77 -11.12
C ALA A 62 12.64 14.10 -12.17
N ASP A 63 13.15 13.10 -12.90
CA ASP A 63 14.10 13.29 -14.00
C ASP A 63 13.52 14.20 -15.10
N ASP A 64 12.24 14.03 -15.44
CA ASP A 64 11.55 14.84 -16.44
C ASP A 64 11.11 16.23 -15.91
N ASN A 65 11.07 16.43 -14.58
CA ASN A 65 10.55 17.62 -13.91
C ASN A 65 11.60 18.34 -13.05
N ASN A 66 12.79 18.57 -13.60
CA ASN A 66 13.87 19.35 -12.96
C ASN A 66 14.34 18.80 -11.60
N GLY A 67 14.27 17.48 -11.42
CA GLY A 67 14.68 16.79 -10.20
C GLY A 67 13.73 17.03 -9.02
N VAL A 68 12.45 17.33 -9.27
CA VAL A 68 11.44 17.57 -8.23
C VAL A 68 10.35 16.51 -8.32
N TYR A 69 10.01 15.90 -7.18
CA TYR A 69 8.87 15.00 -7.10
C TYR A 69 7.53 15.74 -7.29
N PRO A 70 6.43 15.02 -7.57
CA PRO A 70 5.09 15.61 -7.62
C PRO A 70 4.72 16.36 -6.34
N GLU A 71 3.99 17.44 -6.53
CA GLU A 71 3.41 18.23 -5.45
C GLU A 71 2.18 17.55 -4.84
N THR A 72 1.93 17.80 -3.55
CA THR A 72 0.69 17.38 -2.90
C THR A 72 -0.49 18.23 -3.40
N SER A 73 -1.72 17.79 -3.14
CA SER A 73 -2.91 18.62 -3.42
C SER A 73 -2.93 19.97 -2.67
N HIS A 74 -2.13 20.13 -1.62
CA HIS A 74 -2.04 21.38 -0.85
C HIS A 74 -1.15 22.44 -1.52
N THR A 75 -0.19 21.99 -2.32
CA THR A 75 0.79 22.86 -2.99
C THR A 75 0.49 23.00 -4.48
N ALA A 76 -0.14 21.99 -5.09
CA ALA A 76 -0.50 21.99 -6.50
C ALA A 76 -1.71 22.88 -6.81
N ALA A 77 -1.74 23.42 -8.02
CA ALA A 77 -2.94 24.05 -8.57
C ALA A 77 -3.94 22.95 -9.00
N GLN A 78 -5.13 22.96 -8.38
CA GLN A 78 -6.33 22.13 -8.70
C GLN A 78 -6.47 20.80 -7.93
N GLY A 79 -7.73 20.47 -7.61
CA GLY A 79 -8.18 19.40 -6.71
C GLY A 79 -8.01 17.97 -7.21
N GLN A 80 -6.81 17.61 -7.67
CA GLN A 80 -6.39 16.26 -7.99
C GLN A 80 -5.34 15.78 -6.98
N SER A 81 -5.29 14.46 -6.74
CA SER A 81 -4.29 13.85 -5.86
C SER A 81 -2.93 13.83 -6.56
N TRP A 82 -1.84 13.96 -5.80
CA TRP A 82 -0.46 13.93 -6.31
C TRP A 82 -0.19 12.81 -7.33
N ILE A 83 -0.82 11.65 -7.16
CA ILE A 83 -0.55 10.46 -7.96
C ILE A 83 -0.97 10.63 -9.42
N TYR A 84 -1.89 11.54 -9.74
CA TYR A 84 -2.30 11.82 -11.12
C TYR A 84 -1.17 12.46 -11.94
N ALA A 85 -0.18 13.09 -11.29
CA ALA A 85 1.04 13.51 -11.97
C ALA A 85 1.85 12.32 -12.53
N LEU A 86 1.60 11.10 -12.02
CA LEU A 86 2.23 9.87 -12.46
C LEU A 86 1.40 9.07 -13.48
N GLU A 87 0.26 9.57 -13.95
CA GLU A 87 -0.64 8.81 -14.83
C GLU A 87 0.07 8.32 -16.11
N GLU A 88 0.90 9.17 -16.73
CA GLU A 88 1.65 8.82 -17.94
C GLU A 88 2.85 7.87 -17.67
N TYR A 89 3.26 7.75 -16.40
CA TYR A 89 4.42 6.95 -15.97
C TYR A 89 4.01 5.57 -15.43
N LEU A 90 2.69 5.30 -15.34
CA LEU A 90 2.13 4.08 -14.75
C LEU A 90 1.18 3.39 -15.72
N GLU A 91 1.56 2.22 -16.24
CA GLU A 91 0.77 1.48 -17.25
C GLU A 91 -0.64 1.10 -16.77
N ASP A 92 -0.76 0.55 -15.56
CA ASP A 92 -2.04 0.17 -14.94
C ASP A 92 -2.43 1.16 -13.83
N PHE A 93 -2.38 2.45 -14.14
CA PHE A 93 -2.55 3.57 -13.20
C PHE A 93 -3.73 3.38 -12.23
N GLU A 94 -4.91 3.04 -12.74
CA GLU A 94 -6.15 2.89 -11.96
C GLU A 94 -6.11 1.77 -10.90
N ASN A 95 -5.29 0.74 -11.13
CA ASN A 95 -5.07 -0.32 -10.14
C ASN A 95 -3.83 -0.07 -9.30
N VAL A 96 -2.77 0.52 -9.88
CA VAL A 96 -1.53 0.84 -9.17
C VAL A 96 -1.78 1.88 -8.09
N ARG A 97 -2.64 2.87 -8.31
CA ARG A 97 -2.95 3.92 -7.32
C ARG A 97 -3.77 3.45 -6.12
N ILE A 98 -4.24 2.20 -6.11
CA ILE A 98 -5.11 1.65 -5.06
C ILE A 98 -4.50 0.40 -4.43
N CYS A 99 -4.46 0.38 -3.09
CA CYS A 99 -4.07 -0.81 -2.35
C CYS A 99 -5.21 -1.84 -2.42
N PRO A 100 -4.96 -3.08 -2.88
CA PRO A 100 -6.02 -4.10 -2.98
C PRO A 100 -6.52 -4.61 -1.62
N ALA A 101 -5.89 -4.20 -0.52
CA ALA A 101 -6.34 -4.44 0.85
C ALA A 101 -7.08 -3.25 1.48
N ASP A 102 -7.28 -2.15 0.75
CA ASP A 102 -8.02 -0.98 1.21
C ASP A 102 -9.55 -1.25 1.17
N PRO A 103 -10.28 -1.15 2.31
CA PRO A 103 -11.72 -1.32 2.34
C PRO A 103 -12.46 -0.21 1.60
N LYS A 104 -11.87 0.99 1.49
CA LYS A 104 -12.42 2.14 0.76
C LYS A 104 -11.96 2.21 -0.70
N ALA A 105 -11.30 1.16 -1.22
CA ALA A 105 -10.75 1.12 -2.57
C ALA A 105 -11.73 1.51 -3.69
N LYS A 106 -13.03 1.19 -3.55
CA LYS A 106 -14.05 1.58 -4.55
C LYS A 106 -14.40 3.06 -4.48
N GLU A 107 -14.57 3.58 -3.27
CA GLU A 107 -14.89 4.98 -3.01
C GLU A 107 -13.74 5.89 -3.46
N ARG A 108 -12.49 5.52 -3.15
CA ARG A 108 -11.30 6.24 -3.60
C ARG A 108 -11.18 6.31 -5.11
N ARG A 109 -11.52 5.23 -5.83
CA ARG A 109 -11.55 5.26 -7.29
C ARG A 109 -12.57 6.27 -7.81
N ALA A 110 -13.79 6.24 -7.28
CA ALA A 110 -14.87 7.14 -7.67
C ALA A 110 -14.56 8.61 -7.36
N MET A 111 -13.80 8.87 -6.31
CA MET A 111 -13.45 10.22 -5.85
C MET A 111 -12.07 10.70 -6.31
N GLN A 112 -11.44 9.98 -7.26
CA GLN A 112 -10.09 10.29 -7.76
C GLN A 112 -9.05 10.45 -6.63
N GLY A 113 -9.20 9.68 -5.55
CA GLY A 113 -8.25 9.60 -4.44
C GLY A 113 -7.26 8.44 -4.60
N THR A 114 -6.38 8.25 -3.62
CA THR A 114 -5.40 7.16 -3.60
C THR A 114 -5.38 6.45 -2.24
N SER A 115 -4.92 5.20 -2.23
CA SER A 115 -4.61 4.48 -0.98
C SER A 115 -3.20 4.78 -0.45
N TYR A 116 -2.37 5.47 -1.25
CA TYR A 116 -0.97 5.74 -0.96
C TYR A 116 -0.77 7.22 -0.68
N ILE A 117 -0.46 7.55 0.56
CA ILE A 117 -0.32 8.95 0.98
C ILE A 117 1.16 9.31 1.15
N LEU A 118 1.48 10.54 0.75
CA LEU A 118 2.83 11.11 0.81
C LEU A 118 3.27 11.41 2.24
N ASN A 119 4.55 11.26 2.49
CA ASN A 119 5.17 11.69 3.73
C ASN A 119 5.29 13.23 3.80
N SER A 120 4.61 13.88 4.75
CA SER A 120 4.70 15.34 4.86
C SER A 120 6.11 15.88 5.08
N PHE A 121 7.01 15.15 5.75
CA PHE A 121 8.40 15.61 5.93
C PHE A 121 9.17 15.75 4.61
N VAL A 122 8.76 15.02 3.57
CA VAL A 122 9.41 15.05 2.26
C VAL A 122 8.67 15.97 1.30
N PHE A 123 7.34 15.89 1.28
CA PHE A 123 6.53 16.48 0.21
C PHE A 123 5.79 17.77 0.61
N VAL A 124 5.71 18.11 1.90
CA VAL A 124 5.06 19.33 2.37
C VAL A 124 6.13 20.26 2.95
N PRO A 125 6.40 21.41 2.33
CA PRO A 125 7.34 22.37 2.90
C PRO A 125 6.79 22.90 4.23
N SER A 126 7.68 23.07 5.21
CA SER A 126 7.37 23.83 6.42
C SER A 126 7.27 25.31 6.06
N PHE A 127 6.34 26.02 6.69
CA PHE A 127 6.18 27.46 6.55
C PHE A 127 6.28 28.12 7.92
N ASP A 128 6.92 29.28 7.97
CA ASP A 128 7.02 30.09 9.18
C ASP A 128 5.71 30.84 9.48
N ALA A 129 5.67 31.60 10.57
CA ALA A 129 4.49 32.36 10.99
C ALA A 129 4.05 33.44 9.99
N PHE A 130 4.90 33.77 9.00
CA PHE A 130 4.65 34.76 7.96
C PHE A 130 4.30 34.11 6.61
N GLY A 131 4.25 32.77 6.55
CA GLY A 131 3.95 32.03 5.33
C GLY A 131 5.14 31.85 4.40
N GLU A 132 6.35 32.17 4.85
CA GLU A 132 7.58 31.93 4.11
C GLU A 132 8.09 30.50 4.37
N PRO A 133 8.72 29.82 3.40
CA PRO A 133 9.27 28.49 3.63
C PRO A 133 10.29 28.47 4.80
N ASP A 134 9.99 27.67 5.83
CA ASP A 134 10.85 27.46 7.00
C ASP A 134 11.75 26.24 6.78
N GLY A 135 12.81 26.43 5.99
CA GLY A 135 13.81 25.41 5.68
C GLY A 135 13.73 24.84 4.26
N PRO A 136 14.64 23.91 3.91
CA PRO A 136 14.72 23.34 2.58
C PRO A 136 13.56 22.36 2.32
N SER A 137 12.98 22.41 1.12
CA SER A 137 12.06 21.36 0.67
C SER A 137 12.84 20.10 0.29
N TYR A 138 12.44 18.97 0.86
CA TYR A 138 13.06 17.66 0.61
C TYR A 138 12.39 16.89 -0.54
N ASN A 139 11.52 17.56 -1.31
CA ASN A 139 10.86 16.99 -2.48
C ASN A 139 11.79 16.81 -3.69
N ARG A 140 13.09 17.09 -3.54
CA ARG A 140 14.13 16.78 -4.52
C ARG A 140 14.91 15.54 -4.08
N PRO A 141 14.87 14.42 -4.84
CA PRO A 141 15.59 13.20 -4.47
C PRO A 141 17.08 13.44 -4.18
N ALA A 142 17.72 14.30 -4.95
CA ALA A 142 19.14 14.65 -4.82
C ALA A 142 19.50 15.36 -3.49
N LEU A 143 18.52 15.90 -2.75
CA LEU A 143 18.73 16.59 -1.48
C LEU A 143 18.43 15.69 -0.26
N LEU A 144 18.05 14.43 -0.47
CA LEU A 144 17.76 13.50 0.63
C LEU A 144 19.05 12.88 1.18
N PRO A 145 19.40 13.08 2.47
CA PRO A 145 20.68 12.62 3.01
C PRO A 145 20.75 11.10 3.20
N GLN A 146 19.60 10.44 3.43
CA GLN A 146 19.53 8.99 3.69
C GLN A 146 18.37 8.32 2.92
N PRO A 147 18.45 8.22 1.57
CA PRO A 147 17.32 7.76 0.76
C PRO A 147 16.83 6.35 1.12
N THR A 148 17.74 5.47 1.55
CA THR A 148 17.45 4.09 1.97
C THR A 148 16.75 4.00 3.33
N GLN A 149 16.63 5.10 4.07
CA GLN A 149 15.94 5.15 5.37
C GLN A 149 14.79 6.16 5.39
N THR A 150 14.68 7.00 4.37
CA THR A 150 13.57 7.96 4.22
C THR A 150 12.37 7.28 3.55
N ILE A 151 11.25 7.20 4.27
CA ILE A 151 9.98 6.71 3.73
C ILE A 151 9.33 7.80 2.88
N LEU A 152 8.90 7.49 1.67
CA LEU A 152 8.14 8.37 0.81
C LEU A 152 6.62 8.16 0.92
N LEU A 153 6.18 6.91 0.97
CA LEU A 153 4.75 6.56 0.91
C LEU A 153 4.32 5.59 2.01
N PHE A 154 3.09 5.82 2.45
CA PHE A 154 2.38 4.98 3.40
C PHE A 154 1.06 4.49 2.83
N CYS A 155 0.58 3.33 3.28
CA CYS A 155 -0.83 2.98 3.12
C CYS A 155 -1.67 3.85 4.07
N CYS A 156 -2.64 4.60 3.54
CA CYS A 156 -3.51 5.45 4.34
C CYS A 156 -4.33 4.64 5.36
N SER A 157 -4.78 5.28 6.43
CA SER A 157 -5.71 4.70 7.40
C SER A 157 -7.10 4.49 6.78
N ASP A 158 -7.91 3.68 7.47
CA ASP A 158 -9.35 3.61 7.22
C ASP A 158 -10.08 4.88 7.70
N ASP A 159 -9.44 5.71 8.54
CA ASP A 159 -9.99 6.99 9.01
C ASP A 159 -9.79 8.13 8.01
N VAL A 160 -8.77 8.02 7.15
CA VAL A 160 -8.50 9.00 6.09
C VAL A 160 -9.68 9.07 5.12
N GLY A 161 -10.03 10.30 4.70
CA GLY A 161 -11.06 10.56 3.70
C GLY A 161 -10.69 9.97 2.34
N VAL A 162 -11.63 10.01 1.39
CA VAL A 162 -11.47 9.37 0.07
C VAL A 162 -11.20 10.37 -1.06
N ARG A 163 -11.11 11.67 -0.75
CA ARG A 163 -11.01 12.73 -1.75
C ARG A 163 -9.56 12.89 -2.21
N ALA A 164 -9.40 13.59 -3.33
CA ALA A 164 -8.11 13.95 -3.87
C ALA A 164 -7.20 14.69 -2.87
N GLY A 165 -7.78 15.44 -1.92
CA GLY A 165 -7.02 16.16 -0.88
C GLY A 165 -6.53 15.31 0.29
N ASP A 166 -7.01 14.08 0.41
CA ASP A 166 -6.65 13.16 1.48
C ASP A 166 -5.40 12.34 1.08
N ASP A 167 -4.31 13.03 0.74
CA ASP A 167 -3.22 12.49 -0.09
C ASP A 167 -1.82 12.49 0.57
N HIS A 168 -1.69 13.00 1.80
CA HIS A 168 -0.45 13.04 2.56
C HIS A 168 -0.72 12.81 4.06
N THR A 169 0.35 12.53 4.81
CA THR A 169 0.33 12.39 6.27
C THR A 169 0.37 13.74 6.97
N HIS A 170 -0.06 13.79 8.22
CA HIS A 170 0.24 14.87 9.17
C HIS A 170 1.29 14.35 10.16
N SER A 171 2.41 13.86 9.61
CA SER A 171 3.41 13.10 10.37
C SER A 171 4.18 13.91 11.41
N ASP A 172 4.19 15.23 11.28
CA ASP A 172 4.64 16.17 12.30
C ASP A 172 3.88 16.00 13.63
N ASN A 173 2.61 15.58 13.57
CA ASN A 173 1.74 15.38 14.72
C ASN A 173 1.76 13.95 15.28
N TRP A 174 2.66 13.08 14.81
CA TRP A 174 2.78 11.68 15.27
C TRP A 174 3.46 11.56 16.64
N THR A 175 2.82 12.13 17.65
CA THR A 175 3.29 12.13 19.05
C THR A 175 2.92 10.86 19.82
N ASN A 176 1.99 10.06 19.28
CA ASN A 176 1.53 8.83 19.89
C ASN A 176 0.92 7.88 18.83
N TRP A 177 0.69 6.62 19.23
CA TRP A 177 0.16 5.59 18.35
C TRP A 177 -1.21 5.92 17.74
N ALA A 178 -2.08 6.64 18.46
CA ALA A 178 -3.38 7.01 17.94
C ALA A 178 -3.26 8.06 16.81
N ALA A 179 -2.30 8.99 16.92
CA ALA A 179 -2.02 9.94 15.85
C ALA A 179 -1.54 9.23 14.57
N VAL A 180 -0.62 8.29 14.69
CA VAL A 180 -0.13 7.47 13.57
C VAL A 180 -1.28 6.72 12.88
N ARG A 181 -2.16 6.10 13.68
CA ARG A 181 -3.31 5.33 13.15
C ARG A 181 -4.41 6.18 12.50
N ARG A 182 -4.45 7.48 12.75
CA ARG A 182 -5.37 8.38 12.03
C ARG A 182 -4.92 8.62 10.59
N ASP A 183 -3.61 8.65 10.35
CA ASP A 183 -3.07 8.90 9.02
C ASP A 183 -2.80 7.62 8.24
N ILE A 184 -2.15 6.63 8.85
CA ILE A 184 -1.69 5.43 8.16
C ILE A 184 -2.35 4.18 8.73
N ALA A 185 -2.33 3.09 7.96
CA ALA A 185 -2.76 1.76 8.40
C ALA A 185 -1.55 0.83 8.58
N PRO A 186 -0.84 0.84 9.72
CA PRO A 186 0.31 -0.04 9.97
C PRO A 186 -0.02 -1.54 9.95
N ASP A 187 -1.30 -1.89 10.03
CA ASP A 187 -1.84 -3.25 10.00
C ASP A 187 -2.63 -3.57 8.72
N ARG A 188 -2.51 -2.75 7.65
CA ARG A 188 -3.25 -2.86 6.37
C ARG A 188 -3.29 -4.29 5.81
N HIS A 189 -2.22 -5.05 5.98
CA HIS A 189 -2.08 -6.41 5.50
C HIS A 189 -2.07 -7.43 6.63
N LEU A 190 -2.77 -8.56 6.40
CA LEU A 190 -2.86 -9.68 7.33
C LEU A 190 -3.43 -9.27 8.72
N ARG A 191 -4.27 -8.23 8.73
CA ARG A 191 -4.95 -7.74 9.95
C ARG A 191 -5.65 -8.87 10.69
N LYS A 192 -5.42 -8.95 12.00
CA LYS A 192 -6.18 -9.81 12.91
C LYS A 192 -6.75 -8.94 14.03
N GLY A 193 -8.03 -9.12 14.36
CA GLY A 193 -8.69 -8.32 15.39
C GLY A 193 -8.80 -6.81 15.07
N THR A 194 -9.13 -6.05 16.12
CA THR A 194 -9.44 -4.61 16.04
C THR A 194 -8.39 -3.70 16.70
N SER A 195 -7.42 -4.30 17.40
CA SER A 195 -6.38 -3.59 18.16
C SER A 195 -5.48 -2.70 17.29
N GLY A 196 -5.40 -2.99 15.98
CA GLY A 196 -4.49 -2.34 15.04
C GLY A 196 -3.03 -2.72 15.24
N LEU A 197 -2.75 -3.74 16.05
CA LEU A 197 -1.39 -4.20 16.35
C LEU A 197 -1.05 -5.52 15.64
N GLU A 198 -2.04 -6.25 15.18
CA GLU A 198 -1.83 -7.53 14.52
C GLU A 198 -1.94 -7.32 13.01
N GLY A 199 -0.81 -7.36 12.32
CA GLY A 199 -0.73 -7.12 10.89
C GLY A 199 0.58 -6.46 10.52
N SER A 200 0.63 -6.01 9.28
CA SER A 200 1.79 -5.32 8.72
C SER A 200 1.36 -4.35 7.61
N SER A 201 2.22 -3.41 7.27
CA SER A 201 2.04 -2.55 6.10
C SER A 201 3.33 -2.49 5.30
N ASN A 202 3.19 -2.12 4.04
CA ASN A 202 4.31 -1.80 3.17
C ASN A 202 4.65 -0.31 3.28
N TYR A 203 5.93 0.01 3.11
CA TYR A 203 6.50 1.35 3.17
C TYR A 203 7.47 1.49 2.01
N LEU A 204 7.26 2.51 1.15
CA LEU A 204 8.18 2.82 0.05
C LEU A 204 9.26 3.77 0.53
N PHE A 205 10.52 3.47 0.23
CA PHE A 205 11.69 4.28 0.56
C PHE A 205 12.16 5.10 -0.64
N ALA A 206 12.96 6.13 -0.37
CA ALA A 206 13.34 7.11 -1.38
C ALA A 206 14.34 6.61 -2.43
N ASP A 207 15.05 5.52 -2.16
CA ASP A 207 15.85 4.78 -3.15
C ASP A 207 14.99 3.79 -3.98
N GLY A 208 13.68 3.74 -3.76
CA GLY A 208 12.72 2.94 -4.53
C GLY A 208 12.47 1.53 -3.99
N HIS A 209 13.15 1.09 -2.92
CA HIS A 209 12.84 -0.20 -2.30
C HIS A 209 11.57 -0.10 -1.44
N VAL A 210 10.91 -1.25 -1.23
CA VAL A 210 9.71 -1.34 -0.40
C VAL A 210 9.94 -2.39 0.67
N GLU A 211 9.77 -2.01 1.92
CA GLU A 211 9.81 -2.92 3.07
C GLU A 211 8.43 -3.15 3.66
N THR A 212 8.26 -4.31 4.29
CA THR A 212 7.08 -4.61 5.11
C THR A 212 7.47 -4.58 6.58
N TRP A 213 6.84 -3.72 7.38
CA TRP A 213 7.01 -3.72 8.83
C TRP A 213 5.74 -4.16 9.56
N THR A 214 5.89 -4.77 10.73
CA THR A 214 4.73 -5.10 11.57
C THR A 214 4.21 -3.87 12.29
N ALA A 215 2.91 -3.83 12.57
CA ALA A 215 2.31 -2.74 13.33
C ALA A 215 2.94 -2.60 14.73
N GLN A 216 3.37 -3.72 15.34
CA GLN A 216 4.05 -3.72 16.63
C GLN A 216 5.42 -3.05 16.57
N ASP A 217 6.20 -3.33 15.53
CA ASP A 217 7.53 -2.71 15.35
C ASP A 217 7.40 -1.21 15.13
N VAL A 218 6.43 -0.79 14.31
CA VAL A 218 6.15 0.64 14.08
C VAL A 218 5.75 1.31 15.38
N LYS A 219 4.81 0.71 16.12
CA LYS A 219 4.38 1.25 17.41
C LYS A 219 5.54 1.39 18.39
N LYS A 220 6.40 0.37 18.49
CA LYS A 220 7.58 0.39 19.36
C LYS A 220 8.53 1.55 19.01
N ARG A 221 8.76 1.81 17.72
CA ARG A 221 9.58 2.95 17.27
C ARG A 221 8.95 4.28 17.71
N ILE A 222 7.66 4.46 17.47
CA ILE A 222 6.92 5.67 17.86
C ILE A 222 6.93 5.90 19.37
N GLU A 223 6.67 4.85 20.17
CA GLU A 223 6.68 4.93 21.64
C GLU A 223 8.07 5.15 22.22
N SER A 224 9.13 4.82 21.47
CA SER A 224 10.52 5.16 21.82
C SER A 224 10.92 6.59 21.44
N GLY A 225 9.99 7.39 20.89
CA GLY A 225 10.23 8.75 20.43
C GLY A 225 10.81 8.83 19.02
N ASN A 226 10.88 7.71 18.29
CA ASN A 226 11.37 7.68 16.91
C ASN A 226 10.18 7.78 15.93
N ASN A 227 10.01 8.96 15.33
CA ASN A 227 9.04 9.18 14.28
C ASN A 227 9.54 8.58 12.96
N ILE A 228 8.91 7.48 12.51
CA ILE A 228 9.35 6.77 11.31
C ILE A 228 9.19 7.57 10.00
N ALA A 229 8.42 8.66 10.02
CA ALA A 229 8.25 9.54 8.87
C ALA A 229 9.33 10.65 8.82
N ALA A 230 10.02 10.92 9.93
CA ALA A 230 11.07 11.93 9.95
C ALA A 230 12.23 11.54 9.01
N ILE A 231 12.87 12.54 8.40
CA ILE A 231 14.03 12.31 7.54
C ILE A 231 15.26 12.07 8.42
N PRO A 232 15.89 10.88 8.37
CA PRO A 232 16.99 10.56 9.26
C PRO A 232 18.19 11.50 9.07
N GLY A 233 18.67 12.06 10.19
CA GLY A 233 19.82 12.98 10.21
C GLY A 233 19.49 14.46 10.04
N ILE A 234 18.21 14.81 9.93
CA ILE A 234 17.75 16.21 9.84
C ILE A 234 16.98 16.63 11.09
N LEU A 235 16.17 15.71 11.62
CA LEU A 235 15.27 15.92 12.75
C LEU A 235 15.55 14.93 13.88
#